data_AF-A0A6J5EWS8-F1
#
_entry.id   AF-A0A6J5EWS8-F1
#
_cell.length_a   1.000
_cell.length_b   1.000
_cell.length_c   1.000
_cell.angle_alpha   90.00
_cell.angle_beta   90.00
_cell.angle_gamma   90.00
#
_symmetry.space_group_name_H-M   'P 1'
#
loop_
_entity.id
_entity.type
_entity.pdbx_description
1 polymer ?
#
loop_
_entity_poly.entity_id
_entity_poly.type
_entity_poly.pdbx_seq_one_letter_code
_entity_poly.pdbx_strand_id
1 'polypeptide(L)' 'MDIQTEDEHQSALARCSVLVDIDPERGAPEGDEIEALSIAIERYGDEHYPMRESVEDMELAKIVCDRADEPPVPVDIKSL' A
#
# COMPACT_ATOMS: atom_id res chain seq x y z
N MET A 1 -0.82 -16.28 -4.36
CA MET A 1 0.34 -15.48 -4.80
C MET A 1 1.08 -15.19 -3.52
N ASP A 2 2.35 -15.55 -3.42
CA ASP A 2 3.10 -15.52 -2.17
C ASP A 2 4.35 -14.67 -2.40
N ILE A 3 4.55 -13.67 -1.56
CA ILE A 3 5.69 -12.77 -1.58
C ILE A 3 6.83 -13.47 -0.84
N GLN A 4 7.98 -13.66 -1.49
CA GLN A 4 9.13 -14.35 -0.87
C GLN A 4 10.33 -13.44 -0.65
N THR A 5 10.34 -12.27 -1.28
CA THR A 5 11.45 -11.33 -1.25
C THR A 5 10.99 -9.91 -0.91
N GLU A 6 11.91 -9.10 -0.39
CA GLU A 6 11.61 -7.70 -0.07
C GLU A 6 11.25 -6.88 -1.32
N ASP A 7 11.84 -7.19 -2.47
CA ASP A 7 11.53 -6.50 -3.73
C ASP A 7 10.08 -6.76 -4.19
N GLU A 8 9.61 -8.01 -4.03
CA GLU A 8 8.22 -8.38 -4.28
C GLU A 8 7.28 -7.72 -3.26
N HIS A 9 7.70 -7.59 -2.01
CA HIS A 9 6.94 -6.91 -0.96
C HIS A 9 6.77 -5.42 -1.25
N GLN A 10 7.87 -4.73 -1.58
CA GLN A 10 7.84 -3.31 -1.98
C GLN A 10 7.02 -3.09 -3.25
N SER A 11 7.15 -4.00 -4.23
CA SER A 11 6.35 -3.95 -5.46
C SER A 11 4.85 -4.15 -5.18
N ALA A 12 4.50 -5.08 -4.29
CA ALA A 12 3.12 -5.31 -3.86
C ALA A 12 2.54 -4.08 -3.13
N LEU A 13 3.33 -3.44 -2.25
CA LEU A 13 2.94 -2.21 -1.56
C LEU A 13 2.71 -1.05 -2.53
N ALA A 14 3.64 -0.83 -3.46
CA ALA A 14 3.50 0.21 -4.48
C ALA A 14 2.26 -0.04 -5.37
N ARG A 15 2.03 -1.31 -5.75
CA ARG A 15 0.85 -1.70 -6.53
C ARG A 15 -0.44 -1.47 -5.76
N CYS A 16 -0.50 -1.90 -4.50
CA CYS A 16 -1.65 -1.69 -3.63
C CYS A 16 -1.95 -0.19 -3.46
N SER A 17 -0.93 0.65 -3.26
CA SER A 17 -1.09 2.11 -3.18
C SER A 17 -1.74 2.69 -4.45
N VAL A 18 -1.27 2.29 -5.63
CA VAL A 18 -1.86 2.75 -6.91
C VAL A 18 -3.31 2.29 -7.04
N LEU A 19 -3.60 1.05 -6.64
CA LEU A 19 -4.95 0.51 -6.72
C LEU A 19 -5.91 1.16 -5.72
N VAL A 20 -5.45 1.57 -4.53
CA VAL A 20 -6.28 2.33 -3.59
C VAL A 20 -6.55 3.74 -4.12
N ASP A 21 -5.55 4.39 -4.73
CA ASP A 21 -5.70 5.74 -5.31
C ASP A 21 -6.75 5.80 -6.43
N ILE A 22 -6.87 4.75 -7.25
CA ILE A 22 -7.85 4.67 -8.33
C ILE A 22 -9.26 4.30 -7.83
N ASP A 23 -9.42 3.90 -6.57
CA ASP A 23 -10.67 3.49 -5.90
C ASP A 23 -11.56 2.60 -6.80
N PRO A 24 -11.13 1.37 -7.15
CA PRO A 24 -11.83 0.53 -8.09
C PRO A 24 -13.19 0.11 -7.53
N GLU A 25 -14.18 -0.02 -8.42
CA GLU A 25 -15.50 -0.48 -8.02
C GLU A 25 -15.45 -1.88 -7.38
N ARG A 26 -16.31 -2.13 -6.40
CA ARG A 26 -16.40 -3.45 -5.76
C ARG A 26 -16.76 -4.51 -6.78
N GLY A 27 -15.95 -5.56 -6.86
CA GLY A 27 -16.12 -6.65 -7.82
C GLY A 27 -15.48 -6.38 -9.18
N ALA A 28 -14.74 -5.28 -9.33
CA ALA A 28 -13.79 -5.12 -10.42
C ALA A 28 -12.55 -6.01 -10.17
N PRO A 29 -11.91 -6.54 -11.23
CA PRO A 29 -10.69 -7.35 -11.11
C PRO A 29 -9.60 -6.68 -10.27
N GLU A 30 -9.51 -5.35 -10.35
CA GLU A 30 -8.59 -4.51 -9.58
C GLU A 30 -8.89 -4.51 -8.09
N GLY A 31 -10.17 -4.60 -7.69
CA GLY A 31 -10.58 -4.73 -6.29
C GLY A 31 -10.24 -6.11 -5.71
N ASP A 32 -10.45 -7.17 -6.48
CA ASP A 32 -10.00 -8.52 -6.12
C ASP A 32 -8.45 -8.57 -6.01
N GLU A 33 -7.73 -7.81 -6.85
CA GLU A 33 -6.28 -7.68 -6.78
C GLU A 33 -5.82 -6.98 -5.50
N ILE A 34 -6.50 -5.90 -5.05
CA ILE A 34 -6.22 -5.24 -3.75
C ILE A 34 -6.37 -6.23 -2.59
N GLU A 35 -7.46 -7.00 -2.58
CA GLU A 35 -7.73 -7.98 -1.51
C GLU A 35 -6.63 -9.05 -1.45
N ALA A 36 -6.28 -9.61 -2.62
CA ALA A 36 -5.22 -10.60 -2.72
C ALA A 36 -3.83 -10.05 -2.32
N LEU A 37 -3.50 -8.83 -2.76
CA LEU A 37 -2.23 -8.17 -2.42
C LEU A 37 -2.14 -7.87 -0.92
N SER A 38 -3.24 -7.41 -0.31
CA SER A 38 -3.30 -7.09 1.12
C SER A 38 -2.98 -8.32 1.97
N ILE A 39 -3.61 -9.46 1.67
CA ILE A 39 -3.34 -10.73 2.37
C ILE A 39 -1.89 -11.19 2.19
N ALA A 40 -1.33 -11.03 0.98
CA ALA A 40 0.04 -11.45 0.69
C ALA A 40 1.08 -10.60 1.43
N ILE A 41 0.86 -9.27 1.49
CA ILE A 41 1.69 -8.30 2.22
C ILE A 41 1.67 -8.62 3.71
N GLU A 42 0.48 -8.83 4.29
CA GLU A 42 0.33 -9.15 5.71
C GLU A 42 1.07 -10.45 6.08
N ARG A 43 0.96 -11.49 5.25
CA ARG A 43 1.65 -12.77 5.49
C ARG A 43 3.17 -12.63 5.44
N TYR A 44 3.70 -11.94 4.43
CA TYR A 44 5.13 -11.67 4.36
C TYR A 44 5.60 -10.83 5.57
N GLY A 45 4.81 -9.82 5.96
CA GLY A 45 5.06 -9.00 7.13
C GLY A 45 5.13 -9.81 8.44
N ASP A 46 4.18 -10.72 8.66
CA ASP A 46 4.16 -11.57 9.86
C ASP A 46 5.35 -12.55 9.91
N GLU A 47 5.76 -13.09 8.75
CA GLU A 47 6.91 -13.99 8.63
C GLU A 47 8.27 -13.27 8.76
N HIS A 48 8.43 -12.08 8.15
CA HIS A 48 9.69 -11.31 8.15
C HIS A 48 9.84 -10.36 9.33
N TYR A 49 8.73 -9.82 9.84
CA TYR A 49 8.66 -8.91 10.99
C TYR A 49 7.73 -9.49 12.06
N PRO A 50 8.06 -10.66 12.64
CA PRO A 50 7.27 -11.21 13.73
C PRO A 50 7.23 -10.15 14.84
N MET A 51 6.04 -9.83 15.36
CA MET A 51 5.82 -8.85 16.44
C MET A 51 6.55 -9.27 17.72
N ARG A 52 7.88 -9.20 17.72
CA ARG A 52 8.71 -9.17 18.92
C ARG A 52 8.74 -7.71 19.31
N GLU A 53 7.91 -7.40 20.31
CA GLU A 53 7.90 -6.15 21.05
C GLU A 53 9.30 -5.54 21.14
N SER A 54 9.53 -4.51 20.35
CA SER A 54 10.60 -3.54 20.57
C SER A 54 9.98 -2.22 20.16
N VAL A 55 9.44 -1.54 21.16
CA VAL A 55 8.81 -0.21 21.11
C VAL A 55 9.79 0.90 20.68
N GLU A 56 10.86 0.56 19.96
CA GLU A 56 12.03 1.39 19.68
C GLU A 56 12.14 1.83 18.20
N ASP A 57 11.33 1.28 17.28
CA ASP A 57 11.46 1.52 15.83
C ASP A 57 10.30 2.33 15.18
N MET A 58 9.63 3.21 15.92
CA MET A 58 8.68 4.17 15.31
C MET A 58 9.37 5.32 14.53
N GLU A 59 10.70 5.31 14.35
CA GLU A 59 11.43 6.39 13.67
C GLU A 59 11.44 6.24 12.14
N LEU A 60 11.19 5.05 11.58
CA LEU A 60 11.24 4.82 10.12
C LEU A 60 9.95 5.20 9.37
N ALA A 61 8.79 5.16 10.02
CA ALA A 61 7.52 5.54 9.39
C ALA A 61 7.40 7.05 9.10
N LYS A 62 8.28 7.88 9.69
CA LYS A 62 8.27 9.33 9.50
C LYS A 62 8.91 9.79 8.19
N ILE A 63 9.77 8.97 7.56
CA ILE A 63 10.51 9.37 6.34
C ILE A 63 9.64 9.30 5.07
N VAL A 64 8.60 8.46 5.04
CA VAL A 64 7.72 8.32 3.87
C VAL A 64 6.56 9.35 3.87
N CYS A 65 6.06 9.75 5.04
CA CYS A 65 4.96 10.72 5.13
C CYS A 65 5.37 12.20 4.97
N ASP A 66 6.65 12.56 5.06
CA ASP A 66 7.11 13.96 4.97
C ASP A 66 7.08 14.52 3.52
N ARG A 67 6.77 13.68 2.52
CA ARG A 67 6.70 14.08 1.11
C ARG A 67 5.27 14.28 0.57
N ALA A 68 4.25 14.20 1.42
CA ALA A 68 2.84 14.39 1.06
C ALA A 68 2.33 15.83 1.29
N ASP A 69 3.21 16.84 1.23
CA ASP A 69 2.83 18.26 1.15
C ASP A 69 2.76 18.71 -0.32
N GLU A 70 1.86 18.10 -1.10
CA GLU A 70 1.37 18.76 -2.30
C GLU A 70 -0.17 18.76 -2.25
N PRO A 71 -0.81 19.96 -2.23
CA PRO A 71 -2.25 20.07 -2.08
C PRO A 71 -2.98 19.45 -3.28
N PRO A 72 -4.23 18.98 -3.08
CA PRO A 72 -4.96 18.26 -4.12
C PRO A 72 -5.09 19.09 -5.40
N VAL A 73 -4.73 18.47 -6.52
CA VAL A 73 -4.98 19.02 -7.85
C VAL A 73 -6.48 19.30 -8.00
N PRO A 74 -6.90 20.47 -8.46
CA PRO A 74 -8.30 20.72 -8.75
C PRO A 74 -8.71 19.83 -9.94
N VAL A 75 -9.60 18.87 -9.71
CA VAL A 75 -10.30 18.19 -10.79
C VAL A 75 -11.20 19.24 -11.45
N ASP A 76 -10.80 19.71 -12.63
CA ASP A 76 -11.60 20.60 -13.46
C ASP A 76 -12.88 19.88 -13.90
N ILE A 77 -13.97 20.13 -13.19
CA ILE A 77 -15.36 19.85 -13.62
C ILE A 77 -15.71 20.74 -14.84
N LYS A 78 -15.11 20.42 -15.99
CA LYS A 78 -15.61 20.84 -17.30
C LYS A 78 -16.52 19.75 -17.88
N SER A 79 -17.63 19.51 -17.19
CA SER A 79 -18.91 19.32 -17.88
C SER A 79 -19.46 20.71 -18.16
N LEU A 80 -18.96 21.28 -19.25
CA LEU A 80 -19.55 22.42 -19.95
C LEU A 80 -20.71 21.93 -20.82
#